data_AF-A0A2T5VH26-F1
#
_entry.id   AF-A0A2T5VH26-F1
#
_cell.length_a   1.000
_cell.length_b   1.000
_cell.length_c   1.000
_cell.angle_alpha   90.00
_cell.angle_beta   90.00
_cell.angle_gamma   90.00
#
_symmetry.space_group_name_H-M   'P 1'
#
loop_
_entity.id
_entity.type
_entity.pdbx_description
1 polymer ?
#
loop_
_entity_poly.entity_id
_entity_poly.type
_entity_poly.pdbx_seq_one_letter_code
_entity_poly.pdbx_strand_id
1 'polypeptide(L)'
;MAELPNIHHLRAFALAARLNSVHRAAAAAHLSQPAVTQALARLEKRYECRFFERRSTGVYPTELGEIMLARVERALELITDAARRLSESARRTSQTKGGGVDRLATTAQLRALVAIARSGGYSAAARSLGLAQPSVHRAARDLERLVGVPLFERISQGVALTPQGRMLALRAALAFREIEAATDDLEEAKGLVRGRLVIGTLPLIRTEILPEAVIALSQRYPQASIRIDDGSYASQLHALHMGEIDLLIGALRQPPPADDLEERELFTDTLSVIARAGHPLAGKDRVTREDLLRFPWIVPRPETPTRAHFEALIGSRFMTGLIETSSLVALRGMLLKSDRLTLLSRRQITYEERSGLLKALPVELGDRPRPIGITLRSNWRPTGLQTAFLEILREKAK
;
A
#
# COMPACT_ATOMS: atom_id res chain seq x y z
N MET A 1 10.60 -11.65 6.91
CA MET A 1 9.59 -11.95 5.86
C MET A 1 9.21 -13.40 6.02
N ALA A 2 7.92 -13.73 6.17
CA ALA A 2 7.47 -15.11 6.14
C ALA A 2 7.95 -15.77 4.84
N GLU A 3 8.42 -17.01 4.91
CA GLU A 3 8.93 -17.70 3.73
C GLU A 3 7.77 -17.97 2.77
N LEU A 4 7.66 -17.31 1.62
CA LEU A 4 6.52 -17.55 0.72
C LEU A 4 6.53 -18.98 0.16
N PRO A 5 5.36 -19.62 -0.03
CA PRO A 5 5.26 -20.90 -0.71
C PRO A 5 5.89 -20.88 -2.11
N ASN A 6 6.31 -22.05 -2.57
CA ASN A 6 6.78 -22.20 -3.94
C ASN A 6 5.62 -21.96 -4.91
N ILE A 7 5.78 -21.02 -5.84
CA ILE A 7 4.76 -20.65 -6.82
C ILE A 7 4.36 -21.82 -7.74
N HIS A 8 5.26 -22.75 -8.01
CA HIS A 8 4.92 -23.97 -8.75
C HIS A 8 4.03 -24.91 -7.93
N HIS A 9 4.21 -24.98 -6.59
CA HIS A 9 3.27 -25.71 -5.75
C HIS A 9 1.89 -25.05 -5.75
N LEU A 10 1.83 -23.72 -5.66
CA LEU A 10 0.58 -22.97 -5.72
C LEU A 10 -0.13 -23.15 -7.07
N ARG A 11 0.62 -23.24 -8.17
CA ARG A 11 0.06 -23.57 -9.48
C ARG A 11 -0.46 -24.99 -9.57
N ALA A 12 0.31 -25.97 -9.08
CA ALA A 12 -0.11 -27.36 -9.02
C ALA A 12 -1.40 -27.51 -8.18
N PHE A 13 -1.49 -26.77 -7.08
CA PHE A 13 -2.68 -26.62 -6.24
C PHE A 13 -3.89 -26.10 -7.02
N ALA A 14 -3.77 -24.93 -7.66
CA ALA A 14 -4.86 -24.34 -8.43
C ALA A 14 -5.33 -25.24 -9.59
N LEU A 15 -4.40 -25.91 -10.28
CA LEU A 15 -4.72 -26.85 -11.35
C LEU A 15 -5.41 -28.11 -10.83
N ALA A 16 -4.99 -28.65 -9.68
CA ALA A 16 -5.63 -29.81 -9.07
C ALA A 16 -7.09 -29.51 -8.68
N ALA A 17 -7.33 -28.31 -8.13
CA ALA A 17 -8.68 -27.83 -7.81
C ALA A 17 -9.54 -27.65 -9.07
N ARG A 18 -9.08 -26.87 -10.06
CA ARG A 18 -9.85 -26.60 -11.28
C ARG A 18 -10.19 -27.85 -12.09
N LEU A 19 -9.25 -28.80 -12.15
CA LEU A 19 -9.40 -30.01 -12.95
C LEU A 19 -9.97 -31.18 -12.14
N ASN A 20 -10.28 -30.99 -10.86
CA ASN A 20 -10.71 -32.04 -9.94
C ASN A 20 -9.87 -33.34 -10.03
N SER A 21 -8.59 -33.24 -10.37
CA SER A 21 -7.74 -34.38 -10.74
C SER A 21 -6.26 -34.05 -10.64
N VAL A 22 -5.54 -34.82 -9.82
CA VAL A 22 -4.08 -34.72 -9.67
C VAL A 22 -3.36 -35.12 -10.95
N HIS A 23 -3.87 -36.13 -11.67
CA HIS A 23 -3.28 -36.61 -12.92
C HIS A 23 -3.37 -35.54 -14.02
N ARG A 24 -4.56 -34.98 -14.25
CA ARG A 24 -4.74 -33.90 -15.24
C ARG A 24 -3.97 -32.64 -14.86
N ALA A 25 -3.91 -32.32 -13.56
CA ALA A 25 -3.09 -31.21 -13.07
C ALA A 25 -1.60 -31.41 -13.31
N ALA A 26 -1.07 -32.63 -13.16
CA ALA A 26 0.32 -32.95 -13.47
C ALA A 26 0.62 -32.72 -14.95
N ALA A 27 -0.24 -33.21 -15.85
CA ALA A 27 -0.11 -32.96 -17.28
C ALA A 27 -0.15 -31.46 -17.62
N ALA A 28 -1.11 -30.72 -17.06
CA ALA A 28 -1.26 -29.27 -17.28
C ALA A 28 -0.12 -28.43 -16.68
N ALA A 29 0.50 -28.90 -15.58
CA ALA A 29 1.63 -28.26 -14.94
C ALA A 29 2.99 -28.66 -15.55
N HIS A 30 3.01 -29.62 -16.50
CA HIS A 30 4.23 -30.26 -17.00
C HIS A 30 5.10 -30.86 -15.89
N LEU A 31 4.45 -31.50 -14.90
CA LEU A 31 5.08 -32.16 -13.76
C LEU A 31 4.70 -33.64 -13.73
N SER A 32 5.45 -34.44 -12.98
CA SER A 32 5.03 -35.82 -12.68
C SER A 32 3.90 -35.82 -11.64
N GLN A 33 3.03 -36.84 -11.68
CA GLN A 33 1.97 -37.00 -10.68
C GLN A 33 2.50 -37.10 -9.23
N PRO A 34 3.62 -37.78 -8.95
CA PRO A 34 4.25 -37.74 -7.62
C PRO A 34 4.69 -36.32 -7.21
N ALA A 35 5.20 -35.51 -8.15
CA ALA A 35 5.62 -34.14 -7.87
C ALA A 35 4.44 -33.23 -7.50
N VAL A 36 3.30 -33.34 -8.21
CA VAL A 36 2.07 -32.63 -7.83
C VAL A 36 1.60 -33.09 -6.46
N THR A 37 1.53 -34.40 -6.22
CA THR A 37 1.10 -34.95 -4.93
C THR A 37 1.97 -34.43 -3.77
N GLN A 38 3.29 -34.40 -3.95
CA GLN A 38 4.22 -33.87 -2.97
C GLN A 38 4.05 -32.35 -2.78
N ALA A 39 3.79 -31.60 -3.85
CA ALA A 39 3.53 -30.17 -3.78
C ALA A 39 2.28 -29.86 -2.95
N LEU A 40 1.18 -30.59 -3.17
CA LEU A 40 -0.05 -30.45 -2.37
C LEU A 40 0.20 -30.78 -0.90
N ALA A 41 0.85 -31.92 -0.63
CA ALA A 41 1.16 -32.33 0.74
C ALA A 41 2.05 -31.33 1.49
N ARG A 42 2.99 -30.68 0.79
CA ARG A 42 3.83 -29.61 1.38
C ARG A 42 3.02 -28.36 1.73
N LEU A 43 2.03 -28.00 0.90
CA LEU A 43 1.13 -26.89 1.21
C LEU A 43 0.24 -27.21 2.41
N GLU A 44 -0.39 -28.39 2.43
CA GLU A 44 -1.23 -28.84 3.54
C GLU A 44 -0.45 -28.89 4.85
N LYS A 45 0.79 -29.42 4.82
CA LYS A 45 1.68 -29.42 5.99
C LYS A 45 2.01 -28.00 6.45
N ARG A 46 2.28 -27.09 5.52
CA ARG A 46 2.67 -25.70 5.82
C ARG A 46 1.55 -24.92 6.50
N TYR A 47 0.32 -25.11 6.03
CA TYR A 47 -0.86 -24.41 6.55
C TYR A 47 -1.62 -25.22 7.59
N GLU A 48 -1.10 -26.38 7.99
CA GLU A 48 -1.68 -27.27 9.01
C GLU A 48 -3.17 -27.56 8.78
N CYS A 49 -3.55 -27.77 7.52
CA CYS A 49 -4.92 -28.08 7.14
C CYS A 49 -4.97 -28.95 5.88
N ARG A 50 -6.10 -29.64 5.67
CA ARG A 50 -6.37 -30.33 4.41
C ARG A 50 -7.05 -29.37 3.47
N PHE A 51 -6.54 -29.29 2.25
CA PHE A 51 -7.18 -28.49 1.22
C PHE A 51 -8.07 -29.31 0.31
N PHE A 52 -7.86 -30.63 0.23
CA PHE A 52 -8.64 -31.48 -0.66
C PHE A 52 -9.27 -32.69 0.03
N GLU A 53 -10.45 -33.06 -0.45
CA GLU A 53 -11.09 -34.34 -0.20
C GLU A 53 -10.91 -35.25 -1.42
N ARG A 54 -10.59 -36.53 -1.16
CA ARG A 54 -10.55 -37.55 -2.21
C ARG A 54 -11.91 -38.23 -2.30
N ARG A 55 -12.48 -38.25 -3.50
CA ARG A 55 -13.71 -38.97 -3.83
C ARG A 55 -13.41 -39.99 -4.94
N SER A 56 -14.30 -40.94 -5.18
CA SER A 56 -14.15 -41.94 -6.25
C SER A 56 -13.97 -41.29 -7.64
N THR A 57 -14.54 -40.10 -7.84
CA THR A 57 -14.53 -39.36 -9.11
C THR A 57 -13.37 -38.38 -9.25
N GLY A 58 -12.56 -38.14 -8.21
CA GLY A 58 -11.49 -37.16 -8.28
C GLY A 58 -11.11 -36.55 -6.93
N VAL A 59 -10.51 -35.36 -7.00
CA VAL A 59 -10.01 -34.61 -5.85
C VAL A 59 -10.68 -33.24 -5.85
N TYR A 60 -11.36 -32.88 -4.77
CA TYR A 60 -12.19 -31.68 -4.68
C TYR A 60 -11.73 -30.79 -3.54
N PRO A 61 -11.72 -29.46 -3.68
CA PRO A 61 -11.37 -28.57 -2.58
C PRO A 61 -12.33 -28.74 -1.39
N THR A 62 -11.79 -28.69 -0.18
CA THR A 62 -12.54 -28.45 1.06
C THR A 62 -12.93 -26.96 1.14
N GLU A 63 -13.70 -26.55 2.15
CA GLU A 63 -13.96 -25.13 2.43
C GLU A 63 -12.66 -24.31 2.58
N LEU A 64 -11.67 -24.81 3.34
CA LEU A 64 -10.35 -24.19 3.44
C LEU A 64 -9.60 -24.20 2.11
N GLY A 65 -9.79 -25.25 1.31
CA GLY A 65 -9.29 -25.35 -0.06
C GLY A 65 -9.83 -24.25 -0.96
N GLU A 66 -11.12 -23.95 -0.88
CA GLU A 66 -11.77 -22.88 -1.67
C GLU A 66 -11.26 -21.48 -1.26
N ILE A 67 -11.10 -21.24 0.05
CA ILE A 67 -10.53 -19.98 0.56
C ILE A 67 -9.11 -19.77 0.01
N MET A 68 -8.26 -20.78 0.11
CA MET A 68 -6.90 -20.74 -0.42
C MET A 68 -6.89 -20.58 -1.95
N LEU A 69 -7.75 -21.31 -2.66
CA LEU A 69 -7.86 -21.25 -4.12
C LEU A 69 -8.16 -19.85 -4.60
N ALA A 70 -9.15 -19.18 -4.02
CA ALA A 70 -9.55 -17.85 -4.46
C ALA A 70 -8.40 -16.83 -4.37
N ARG A 71 -7.51 -16.95 -3.38
CA ARG A 71 -6.32 -16.09 -3.24
C ARG A 71 -5.19 -16.48 -4.17
N VAL A 72 -4.94 -17.79 -4.30
CA VAL A 72 -3.89 -18.31 -5.18
C VAL A 72 -4.17 -17.96 -6.64
N GLU A 73 -5.42 -18.08 -7.09
CA GLU A 73 -5.79 -17.74 -8.46
C GLU A 73 -5.51 -16.27 -8.77
N ARG A 74 -5.89 -15.36 -7.88
CA ARG A 74 -5.62 -13.93 -8.01
C ARG A 74 -4.12 -13.64 -8.03
N ALA A 75 -3.34 -14.29 -7.17
CA ALA A 75 -1.88 -14.16 -7.16
C ALA A 75 -1.25 -14.61 -8.49
N LEU A 76 -1.70 -15.76 -9.02
CA LEU A 76 -1.22 -16.30 -10.28
C LEU A 76 -1.65 -15.45 -11.48
N GLU A 77 -2.86 -14.88 -11.45
CA GLU A 77 -3.38 -13.99 -12.49
C GLU A 77 -2.55 -12.72 -12.58
N LEU A 78 -2.23 -12.07 -11.46
CA LEU A 78 -1.36 -10.88 -11.42
C LEU A 78 -0.02 -11.12 -12.12
N ILE A 79 0.60 -12.28 -11.88
CA ILE A 79 1.89 -12.65 -12.48
C ILE A 79 1.72 -13.01 -13.96
N THR A 80 0.66 -13.75 -14.30
CA THR A 80 0.39 -14.20 -15.67
C THR A 80 0.06 -13.02 -16.59
N ASP A 81 -0.72 -12.05 -16.12
CA ASP A 81 -1.05 -10.85 -16.89
C ASP A 81 0.17 -9.97 -17.10
N ALA A 82 1.04 -9.83 -16.09
CA ALA A 82 2.31 -9.13 -16.24
C ALA A 82 3.18 -9.80 -17.31
N ALA A 83 3.33 -11.13 -17.22
CA ALA A 83 4.09 -11.94 -18.17
C ALA A 83 3.54 -11.83 -19.61
N ARG A 84 2.22 -11.81 -19.78
CA ARG A 84 1.56 -11.65 -21.08
C ARG A 84 1.87 -10.28 -21.69
N ARG A 85 1.70 -9.19 -20.94
CA ARG A 85 1.99 -7.82 -21.40
C ARG A 85 3.45 -7.64 -21.80
N LEU A 86 4.38 -8.25 -21.05
CA LEU A 86 5.81 -8.24 -21.38
C LEU A 86 6.09 -9.00 -22.68
N SER A 87 5.47 -10.16 -22.85
CA SER A 87 5.60 -10.98 -24.07
C SER A 87 5.06 -10.26 -25.31
N GLU A 88 3.93 -9.55 -25.18
CA GLU A 88 3.35 -8.73 -26.24
C GLU A 88 4.23 -7.54 -26.60
N SER A 89 4.81 -6.87 -25.60
CA SER A 89 5.78 -5.79 -25.82
C SER A 89 7.05 -6.32 -26.51
N ALA A 90 7.54 -7.50 -26.14
CA ALA A 90 8.73 -8.10 -26.74
C ALA A 90 8.54 -8.46 -28.22
N ARG A 91 7.36 -9.00 -28.59
CA ARG A 91 7.02 -9.34 -29.99
C ARG A 91 6.97 -8.12 -30.91
N ARG A 92 6.70 -6.93 -30.37
CA ARG A 92 6.74 -5.67 -31.14
C ARG A 92 8.18 -5.18 -31.41
N THR A 93 9.14 -5.61 -30.61
CA THR A 93 10.55 -5.14 -30.68
C THR A 93 11.49 -6.19 -31.28
N SER A 94 11.13 -7.48 -31.31
CA SER A 94 11.96 -8.56 -31.86
C SER A 94 11.14 -9.76 -32.38
N GLN A 95 11.56 -10.35 -33.50
CA GLN A 95 11.00 -11.58 -34.11
C GLN A 95 11.37 -12.88 -33.36
N THR A 96 11.55 -12.86 -32.05
CA THR A 96 11.85 -14.09 -31.27
C THR A 96 10.58 -14.68 -30.66
N LYS A 97 10.35 -15.98 -30.90
CA LYS A 97 9.30 -16.79 -30.27
C LYS A 97 9.58 -16.92 -28.76
N GLY A 98 9.12 -15.95 -27.96
CA GLY A 98 9.18 -16.01 -26.50
C GLY A 98 8.30 -17.14 -25.96
N GLY A 99 8.94 -18.14 -25.33
CA GLY A 99 8.27 -19.19 -24.55
C GLY A 99 7.63 -18.60 -23.29
N GLY A 100 6.49 -19.16 -22.88
CA GLY A 100 5.61 -18.62 -21.83
C GLY A 100 6.33 -18.22 -20.53
N VAL A 101 6.55 -16.91 -20.40
CA VAL A 101 7.08 -16.23 -19.19
C VAL A 101 6.22 -16.54 -17.96
N ASP A 102 4.93 -16.83 -18.19
CA ASP A 102 3.96 -17.21 -17.18
C ASP A 102 4.31 -18.53 -16.48
N ARG A 103 5.11 -19.44 -17.06
CA ARG A 103 5.22 -20.84 -16.58
C ARG A 103 6.45 -21.19 -15.75
N LEU A 104 7.48 -20.35 -15.73
CA LEU A 104 8.82 -20.76 -15.28
C LEU A 104 9.46 -19.84 -14.23
N ALA A 105 8.83 -18.72 -13.89
CA ALA A 105 9.39 -17.83 -12.88
C ALA A 105 9.26 -18.49 -11.50
N THR A 106 10.38 -18.60 -10.80
CA THR A 106 10.43 -19.15 -9.44
C THR A 106 10.10 -18.07 -8.41
N THR A 107 9.63 -18.47 -7.23
CA THR A 107 9.41 -17.54 -6.10
C THR A 107 10.70 -16.75 -5.78
N ALA A 108 11.87 -17.38 -5.86
CA ALA A 108 13.15 -16.73 -5.58
C ALA A 108 13.48 -15.60 -6.56
N GLN A 109 13.26 -15.81 -7.85
CA GLN A 109 13.46 -14.82 -8.90
C GLN A 109 12.52 -13.61 -8.72
N LEU A 110 11.24 -13.87 -8.47
CA LEU A 110 10.26 -12.81 -8.22
C LEU A 110 10.55 -12.04 -6.92
N ARG A 111 11.00 -12.72 -5.85
CA ARG A 111 11.44 -12.07 -4.60
C ARG A 111 12.67 -11.19 -4.82
N ALA A 112 13.63 -11.64 -5.62
CA ALA A 112 14.81 -10.83 -5.97
C ALA A 112 14.40 -9.55 -6.71
N LEU A 113 13.50 -9.65 -7.69
CA LEU A 113 12.97 -8.50 -8.42
C LEU A 113 12.29 -7.50 -7.47
N VAL A 114 11.37 -7.96 -6.63
CA VAL A 114 10.66 -7.10 -5.65
C VAL A 114 11.63 -6.46 -4.66
N ALA A 115 12.63 -7.21 -4.18
CA ALA A 115 13.63 -6.67 -3.25
C ALA A 115 14.49 -5.58 -3.91
N ILE A 116 14.95 -5.78 -5.15
CA ILE A 116 15.70 -4.77 -5.91
C ILE A 116 14.82 -3.53 -6.15
N ALA A 117 13.54 -3.72 -6.49
CA ALA A 117 12.60 -2.62 -6.68
C ALA A 117 12.42 -1.75 -5.44
N ARG A 118 12.38 -2.36 -4.25
CA ARG A 118 12.26 -1.65 -2.98
C ARG A 118 13.54 -0.95 -2.55
N SER A 119 14.70 -1.55 -2.83
CA SER A 119 15.97 -1.10 -2.26
C SER A 119 16.88 -0.33 -3.22
N GLY A 120 16.55 -0.26 -4.52
CA GLY A 120 17.32 0.46 -5.54
C GLY A 120 18.72 -0.12 -5.82
N GLY A 121 19.00 -1.35 -5.38
CA GLY A 121 20.36 -1.87 -5.38
C GLY A 121 20.47 -3.35 -5.02
N TYR A 122 21.36 -4.07 -5.71
CA TYR A 122 21.60 -5.50 -5.46
C TYR A 122 22.09 -5.79 -4.04
N SER A 123 23.00 -4.97 -3.51
CA SER A 123 23.56 -5.18 -2.16
C SER A 123 22.51 -4.97 -1.07
N ALA A 124 21.68 -3.93 -1.20
CA ALA A 124 20.60 -3.67 -0.25
C ALA A 124 19.49 -4.74 -0.35
N ALA A 125 19.17 -5.22 -1.55
CA ALA A 125 18.23 -6.32 -1.76
C ALA A 125 18.75 -7.64 -1.18
N ALA A 126 20.04 -7.92 -1.31
CA ALA A 126 20.68 -9.10 -0.74
C ALA A 126 20.60 -9.10 0.80
N ARG A 127 20.88 -7.96 1.43
CA ARG A 127 20.72 -7.78 2.89
C ARG A 127 19.27 -7.99 3.33
N SER A 128 18.30 -7.40 2.63
CA SER A 128 16.87 -7.53 3.01
C SER A 128 16.34 -8.96 2.83
N LEU A 129 16.90 -9.73 1.89
CA LEU A 129 16.56 -11.13 1.68
C LEU A 129 17.36 -12.12 2.53
N GLY A 130 18.42 -11.68 3.22
CA GLY A 130 19.34 -12.56 3.95
C GLY A 130 20.16 -13.46 3.01
N LEU A 131 20.49 -12.99 1.82
CA LEU A 131 21.20 -13.74 0.78
C LEU A 131 22.54 -13.08 0.43
N ALA A 132 23.46 -13.84 -0.15
CA ALA A 132 24.64 -13.29 -0.77
C ALA A 132 24.26 -12.48 -2.03
N GLN A 133 24.92 -11.34 -2.26
CA GLN A 133 24.67 -10.48 -3.42
C GLN A 133 24.76 -11.20 -4.78
N PRO A 134 25.73 -12.11 -5.03
CA PRO A 134 25.77 -12.87 -6.27
C PRO A 134 24.51 -13.72 -6.53
N SER A 135 23.86 -14.22 -5.47
CA SER A 135 22.63 -15.01 -5.58
C SER A 135 21.46 -14.16 -6.08
N VAL A 136 21.33 -12.92 -5.56
CA VAL A 136 20.31 -11.96 -6.01
C VAL A 136 20.57 -11.52 -7.45
N HIS A 137 21.83 -11.24 -7.80
CA HIS A 137 22.19 -10.90 -9.18
C HIS A 137 21.89 -12.03 -10.17
N ARG A 138 22.21 -13.29 -9.81
CA ARG A 138 21.90 -14.46 -10.64
C ARG A 138 20.40 -14.62 -10.85
N ALA A 139 19.62 -14.57 -9.77
CA ALA A 139 18.16 -14.66 -9.83
C ALA A 139 17.54 -13.56 -10.72
N ALA A 140 18.03 -12.33 -10.62
CA ALA A 140 17.61 -11.22 -11.46
C ALA A 140 17.92 -11.45 -12.95
N ARG A 141 19.14 -11.91 -13.28
CA ARG A 141 19.54 -12.18 -14.67
C ARG A 141 18.83 -13.38 -15.28
N ASP A 142 18.59 -14.42 -14.50
CA ASP A 142 17.80 -15.57 -14.94
C ASP A 142 16.34 -15.19 -15.20
N LEU A 143 15.79 -14.27 -14.41
CA LEU A 143 14.45 -13.72 -14.66
C LEU A 143 14.40 -12.90 -15.94
N GLU A 144 15.38 -12.04 -16.22
CA GLU A 144 15.45 -11.31 -17.50
C GLU A 144 15.56 -12.25 -18.69
N ARG A 145 16.40 -13.29 -18.60
CA ARG A 145 16.52 -14.32 -19.64
C ARG A 145 15.20 -15.04 -19.87
N LEU A 146 14.49 -15.34 -18.79
CA LEU A 146 13.20 -16.02 -18.86
C LEU A 146 12.11 -15.13 -19.49
N VAL A 147 12.05 -13.87 -19.08
CA VAL A 147 11.06 -12.90 -19.57
C VAL A 147 11.37 -12.47 -21.01
N GLY A 148 12.64 -12.48 -21.40
CA GLY A 148 13.09 -12.09 -22.74
C GLY A 148 13.18 -10.58 -22.96
N VAL A 149 13.03 -9.77 -21.91
CA VAL A 149 13.21 -8.31 -21.96
C VAL A 149 14.09 -7.82 -20.79
N PRO A 150 14.83 -6.72 -20.96
CA PRO A 150 15.57 -6.11 -19.86
C PRO A 150 14.59 -5.58 -18.80
N LEU A 151 14.78 -6.01 -17.55
CA LEU A 151 14.03 -5.54 -16.39
C LEU A 151 14.83 -4.52 -15.58
N PHE A 152 16.15 -4.49 -15.78
CA PHE A 152 17.07 -3.64 -15.06
C PHE A 152 17.95 -2.83 -16.02
N GLU A 153 18.21 -1.58 -15.66
CA GLU A 153 19.13 -0.69 -16.36
C GLU A 153 20.22 -0.19 -15.40
N ARG A 154 21.43 -0.01 -15.92
CA ARG A 154 22.54 0.55 -15.13
C ARG A 154 22.39 2.06 -15.09
N ILE A 155 22.45 2.61 -13.88
CA ILE A 155 22.50 4.05 -13.63
C ILE A 155 23.77 4.39 -12.86
N SER A 156 24.14 5.67 -12.83
CA SER A 156 25.34 6.15 -12.13
C SER A 156 25.41 5.74 -10.65
N GLN A 157 24.26 5.53 -10.00
CA GLN A 157 24.15 5.12 -8.59
C GLN A 157 23.71 3.65 -8.40
N GLY A 158 23.89 2.78 -9.40
CA GLY A 158 23.65 1.34 -9.25
C GLY A 158 22.71 0.78 -10.31
N VAL A 159 21.52 0.35 -9.90
CA VAL A 159 20.53 -0.29 -10.78
C VAL A 159 19.17 0.36 -10.62
N ALA A 160 18.55 0.70 -11.74
CA ALA A 160 17.15 1.09 -11.81
C ALA A 160 16.35 -0.02 -12.51
N LEU A 161 15.04 -0.04 -12.27
CA LEU A 161 14.15 -0.89 -13.05
C LEU A 161 13.71 -0.16 -14.31
N THR A 162 13.71 -0.87 -15.43
CA THR A 162 13.04 -0.42 -16.65
C THR A 162 11.53 -0.29 -16.40
N PRO A 163 10.75 0.39 -17.27
CA PRO A 163 9.29 0.41 -17.16
C PRO A 163 8.67 -1.00 -17.06
N GLN A 164 9.23 -1.96 -17.83
CA GLN A 164 8.87 -3.38 -17.81
C GLN A 164 9.21 -4.03 -16.45
N GLY A 165 10.40 -3.76 -15.92
CA GLY A 165 10.81 -4.18 -14.59
C GLY A 165 9.87 -3.68 -13.50
N ARG A 166 9.51 -2.38 -13.54
CA ARG A 166 8.60 -1.75 -12.56
C ARG A 166 7.22 -2.41 -12.58
N MET A 167 6.66 -2.64 -13.78
CA MET A 167 5.38 -3.33 -13.96
C MET A 167 5.40 -4.73 -13.34
N LEU A 168 6.42 -5.54 -13.66
CA LEU A 168 6.52 -6.91 -13.14
C LEU A 168 6.75 -6.93 -11.62
N ALA A 169 7.57 -6.03 -11.10
CA ALA A 169 7.85 -5.93 -9.67
C ALA A 169 6.58 -5.59 -8.88
N LEU A 170 5.78 -4.63 -9.35
CA LEU A 170 4.50 -4.28 -8.75
C LEU A 170 3.56 -5.49 -8.70
N ARG A 171 3.39 -6.19 -9.83
CA ARG A 171 2.49 -7.34 -9.92
C ARG A 171 2.95 -8.52 -9.08
N ALA A 172 4.26 -8.77 -9.03
CA ALA A 172 4.84 -9.79 -8.15
C ALA A 172 4.67 -9.45 -6.66
N ALA A 173 4.86 -8.18 -6.28
CA ALA A 173 4.64 -7.73 -4.90
C ALA A 173 3.17 -7.92 -4.46
N LEU A 174 2.22 -7.56 -5.33
CA LEU A 174 0.79 -7.78 -5.08
C LEU A 174 0.42 -9.27 -5.03
N ALA A 175 1.01 -10.10 -5.89
CA ALA A 175 0.79 -11.54 -5.84
C ALA A 175 1.25 -12.15 -4.50
N PHE A 176 2.39 -11.70 -3.98
CA PHE A 176 2.83 -12.11 -2.65
C PHE A 176 1.87 -11.63 -1.55
N ARG A 177 1.29 -10.43 -1.70
CA ARG A 177 0.26 -9.96 -0.77
C ARG A 177 -1.00 -10.80 -0.76
N GLU A 178 -1.45 -11.33 -1.91
CA GLU A 178 -2.59 -12.25 -1.96
C GLU A 178 -2.29 -13.58 -1.25
N ILE A 179 -1.06 -14.10 -1.37
CA ILE A 179 -0.66 -15.32 -0.65
C ILE A 179 -0.55 -15.11 0.86
N GLU A 180 -0.07 -13.95 1.29
CA GLU A 180 -0.09 -13.58 2.70
C GLU A 180 -1.52 -13.39 3.21
N ALA A 181 -2.41 -12.76 2.44
CA ALA A 181 -3.83 -12.63 2.77
C ALA A 181 -4.54 -13.99 2.84
N ALA A 182 -4.13 -14.98 2.04
CA ALA A 182 -4.62 -16.36 2.15
C ALA A 182 -4.29 -16.97 3.51
N THR A 183 -3.14 -16.63 4.08
CA THR A 183 -2.78 -17.07 5.42
C THR A 183 -3.72 -16.46 6.45
N ASP A 184 -3.99 -15.15 6.34
CA ASP A 184 -4.91 -14.46 7.26
C ASP A 184 -6.33 -15.04 7.16
N ASP A 185 -6.86 -15.23 5.94
CA ASP A 185 -8.22 -15.76 5.72
C ASP A 185 -8.36 -17.22 6.21
N LEU A 186 -7.33 -18.06 6.02
CA LEU A 186 -7.35 -19.45 6.50
C LEU A 186 -7.35 -19.53 8.02
N GLU A 187 -6.65 -18.63 8.69
CA GLU A 187 -6.56 -18.60 10.15
C GLU A 187 -7.85 -18.05 10.75
N GLU A 188 -8.44 -17.03 10.14
CA GLU A 188 -9.77 -16.55 10.49
C GLU A 188 -10.82 -17.65 10.35
N ALA A 189 -10.79 -18.44 9.26
CA ALA A 189 -11.69 -19.58 9.06
C ALA A 189 -11.50 -20.71 10.11
N LYS A 190 -10.33 -20.82 10.72
CA LYS A 190 -10.06 -21.72 11.86
C LYS A 190 -10.46 -21.11 13.21
N GLY A 191 -11.06 -19.92 13.24
CA GLY A 191 -11.47 -19.20 14.44
C GLY A 191 -10.35 -18.41 15.11
N LEU A 192 -9.18 -18.26 14.47
CA LEU A 192 -8.06 -17.49 15.00
C LEU A 192 -8.19 -16.03 14.54
N VAL A 193 -8.47 -15.13 15.50
CA VAL A 193 -8.67 -13.70 15.26
C VAL A 193 -7.31 -12.98 15.18
N ARG A 194 -6.54 -13.31 14.14
CA ARG A 194 -5.20 -12.75 13.86
C ARG A 194 -5.12 -12.23 12.43
N GLY A 195 -4.13 -11.39 12.16
CA GLY A 195 -3.88 -10.87 10.82
C GLY A 195 -3.06 -9.60 10.83
N ARG A 196 -2.79 -9.06 9.64
CA ARG A 196 -2.04 -7.82 9.45
C ARG A 196 -2.91 -6.76 8.79
N LEU A 197 -2.90 -5.56 9.36
CA LEU A 197 -3.43 -4.37 8.74
C LEU A 197 -2.36 -3.29 8.70
N VAL A 198 -2.08 -2.74 7.52
CA VAL A 198 -1.18 -1.60 7.36
C VAL A 198 -1.88 -0.43 6.72
N ILE A 199 -1.90 0.68 7.44
CA ILE A 199 -2.62 1.89 7.08
C ILE A 199 -1.61 2.95 6.70
N GLY A 200 -1.64 3.41 5.44
CA GLY A 200 -0.97 4.64 5.05
C GLY A 200 -1.82 5.85 5.45
N THR A 201 -1.21 6.89 6.01
CA THR A 201 -1.96 8.06 6.49
C THR A 201 -1.33 9.41 6.15
N LEU A 202 -2.16 10.33 5.65
CA LEU A 202 -1.83 11.75 5.49
C LEU A 202 -2.19 12.55 6.76
N PRO A 203 -1.63 13.76 6.96
CA PRO A 203 -1.66 14.45 8.26
C PRO A 203 -3.02 14.64 8.93
N LEU A 204 -4.10 14.82 8.15
CA LEU A 204 -5.39 15.26 8.66
C LEU A 204 -6.06 14.28 9.63
N ILE A 205 -6.08 12.98 9.30
CA ILE A 205 -6.90 12.00 10.02
C ILE A 205 -6.22 11.45 11.30
N ARG A 206 -4.92 11.73 11.48
CA ARG A 206 -4.07 11.13 12.50
C ARG A 206 -4.40 11.53 13.93
N THR A 207 -5.17 12.61 14.12
CA THR A 207 -5.37 13.21 15.44
C THR A 207 -6.56 12.61 16.18
N GLU A 208 -7.64 12.24 15.49
CA GLU A 208 -8.91 11.84 16.13
C GLU A 208 -9.45 10.54 15.53
N ILE A 209 -9.92 10.60 14.27
CA ILE A 209 -10.65 9.50 13.63
C ILE A 209 -9.82 8.21 13.50
N LEU A 210 -8.56 8.30 13.06
CA LEU A 210 -7.72 7.11 12.86
C LEU A 210 -7.38 6.41 14.20
N PRO A 211 -6.88 7.10 15.24
CA PRO A 211 -6.69 6.50 16.55
C PRO A 211 -7.94 5.82 17.11
N GLU A 212 -9.11 6.47 17.03
CA GLU A 212 -10.37 5.89 17.51
C GLU A 212 -10.75 4.61 16.75
N ALA A 213 -10.61 4.61 15.42
CA ALA A 213 -10.88 3.45 14.60
C ALA A 213 -9.92 2.29 14.90
N VAL A 214 -8.63 2.58 15.11
CA VAL A 214 -7.62 1.57 15.46
C VAL A 214 -7.87 0.99 16.85
N ILE A 215 -8.26 1.82 17.84
CA ILE A 215 -8.61 1.34 19.19
C ILE A 215 -9.81 0.38 19.10
N ALA A 216 -10.88 0.79 18.42
CA ALA A 216 -12.07 -0.05 18.25
C ALA A 216 -11.75 -1.37 17.52
N LEU A 217 -10.90 -1.33 16.48
CA LEU A 217 -10.46 -2.55 15.80
C LEU A 217 -9.64 -3.45 16.73
N SER A 218 -8.71 -2.88 17.50
CA SER A 218 -7.83 -3.63 18.40
C SER A 218 -8.59 -4.36 19.52
N GLN A 219 -9.74 -3.81 19.95
CA GLN A 219 -10.62 -4.47 20.91
C GLN A 219 -11.34 -5.67 20.29
N ARG A 220 -11.72 -5.57 19.00
CA ARG A 220 -12.37 -6.67 18.25
C ARG A 220 -11.37 -7.74 17.77
N TYR A 221 -10.13 -7.34 17.48
CA TYR A 221 -9.05 -8.19 16.98
C TYR A 221 -7.77 -8.06 17.84
N PRO A 222 -7.77 -8.62 19.06
CA PRO A 222 -6.68 -8.39 20.03
C PRO A 222 -5.33 -8.99 19.63
N GLN A 223 -5.30 -9.96 18.72
CA GLN A 223 -4.06 -10.58 18.23
C GLN A 223 -3.62 -10.03 16.85
N ALA A 224 -4.33 -9.04 16.30
CA ALA A 224 -3.96 -8.44 15.02
C ALA A 224 -2.73 -7.52 15.16
N SER A 225 -1.85 -7.58 14.16
CA SER A 225 -0.75 -6.63 13.99
C SER A 225 -1.22 -5.45 13.15
N ILE A 226 -1.46 -4.31 13.79
CA ILE A 226 -1.83 -3.06 13.13
C ILE A 226 -0.59 -2.16 13.02
N ARG A 227 -0.27 -1.69 11.80
CA ARG A 227 0.82 -0.75 11.54
C ARG A 227 0.27 0.50 10.87
N ILE A 228 0.70 1.67 11.34
CA ILE A 228 0.37 2.95 10.75
C ILE A 228 1.65 3.53 10.16
N ASP A 229 1.67 3.70 8.85
CA ASP A 229 2.78 4.31 8.12
C ASP A 229 2.37 5.71 7.69
N ASP A 230 3.22 6.70 7.97
CA ASP A 230 3.01 8.07 7.52
C ASP A 230 4.15 8.53 6.60
N GLY A 231 3.85 9.47 5.70
CA GLY A 231 4.83 9.91 4.72
C GLY A 231 4.29 10.96 3.77
N SER A 232 5.08 11.28 2.73
CA SER A 232 4.60 12.11 1.63
C SER A 232 3.55 11.34 0.83
N TYR A 233 2.66 12.07 0.15
CA TYR A 233 1.67 11.45 -0.72
C TYR A 233 2.30 10.50 -1.76
N ALA A 234 3.37 10.94 -2.42
CA ALA A 234 4.07 10.12 -3.41
C ALA A 234 4.63 8.82 -2.82
N SER A 235 5.20 8.88 -1.61
CA SER A 235 5.72 7.68 -0.94
C SER A 235 4.62 6.70 -0.55
N GLN A 236 3.49 7.21 -0.03
CA GLN A 236 2.36 6.39 0.39
C GLN A 236 1.63 5.79 -0.82
N LEU A 237 1.51 6.54 -1.91
CA LEU A 237 0.95 6.04 -3.17
C LEU A 237 1.80 4.90 -3.75
N HIS A 238 3.13 5.07 -3.75
CA HIS A 238 4.05 4.02 -4.16
C HIS A 238 3.93 2.78 -3.26
N ALA A 239 3.87 2.97 -1.94
CA ALA A 239 3.67 1.89 -0.97
C ALA A 239 2.33 1.16 -1.20
N LEU A 240 1.26 1.89 -1.57
CA LEU A 240 -0.04 1.30 -1.89
C LEU A 240 0.05 0.41 -3.13
N HIS A 241 0.68 0.90 -4.20
CA HIS A 241 0.91 0.12 -5.42
C HIS A 241 1.74 -1.14 -5.17
N MET A 242 2.76 -1.05 -4.31
CA MET A 242 3.64 -2.18 -3.95
C MET A 242 3.04 -3.13 -2.91
N GLY A 243 1.81 -2.87 -2.42
CA GLY A 243 1.17 -3.69 -1.40
C GLY A 243 1.83 -3.61 -0.02
N GLU A 244 2.63 -2.57 0.24
CA GLU A 244 3.31 -2.38 1.53
C GLU A 244 2.34 -1.83 2.59
N ILE A 245 1.44 -0.96 2.13
CA ILE A 245 0.23 -0.55 2.84
C ILE A 245 -1.01 -1.17 2.17
N ASP A 246 -2.05 -1.42 2.96
CA ASP A 246 -3.29 -2.03 2.47
C ASP A 246 -4.26 -0.99 1.94
N LEU A 247 -4.29 0.18 2.57
CA LEU A 247 -5.11 1.33 2.21
C LEU A 247 -4.41 2.64 2.58
N LEU A 248 -4.71 3.72 1.87
CA LEU A 248 -4.25 5.08 2.18
C LEU A 248 -5.43 5.93 2.62
N ILE A 249 -5.28 6.68 3.71
CA ILE A 249 -6.31 7.60 4.20
C ILE A 249 -5.81 9.04 4.17
N GLY A 250 -6.59 9.94 3.59
CA GLY A 250 -6.26 11.35 3.53
C GLY A 250 -7.08 12.15 2.53
N ALA A 251 -6.58 13.34 2.19
CA ALA A 251 -7.19 14.18 1.17
C ALA A 251 -7.18 13.46 -0.19
N LEU A 252 -8.37 13.34 -0.78
CA LEU A 252 -8.57 12.74 -2.09
C LEU A 252 -8.08 13.68 -3.21
N ARG A 253 -7.74 13.11 -4.37
CA ARG A 253 -7.29 13.88 -5.53
C ARG A 253 -8.29 13.76 -6.66
N GLN A 254 -8.61 14.89 -7.28
CA GLN A 254 -9.48 14.93 -8.46
C GLN A 254 -8.71 15.55 -9.64
N PRO A 255 -8.49 14.79 -10.74
CA PRO A 255 -8.82 13.37 -10.92
C PRO A 255 -7.96 12.44 -10.02
N PRO A 256 -8.39 11.16 -9.83
CA PRO A 256 -7.57 10.15 -9.19
C PRO A 256 -6.19 10.05 -9.86
N PRO A 257 -5.13 9.72 -9.11
CA PRO A 257 -3.76 9.76 -9.62
C PRO A 257 -3.45 8.64 -10.63
N ALA A 258 -4.23 7.56 -10.65
CA ALA A 258 -4.05 6.41 -11.54
C ALA A 258 -5.36 5.61 -11.69
N ASP A 259 -5.53 4.94 -12.83
CA ASP A 259 -6.73 4.16 -13.17
C ASP A 259 -6.86 2.86 -12.35
N ASP A 260 -5.78 2.38 -11.73
CA ASP A 260 -5.75 1.16 -10.91
C ASP A 260 -5.99 1.42 -9.42
N LEU A 261 -6.49 2.61 -9.10
CA LEU A 261 -6.88 3.03 -7.76
C LEU A 261 -8.35 3.47 -7.70
N GLU A 262 -8.98 3.20 -6.57
CA GLU A 262 -10.32 3.65 -6.21
C GLU A 262 -10.23 4.61 -5.03
N GLU A 263 -10.88 5.77 -5.15
CA GLU A 263 -11.04 6.71 -4.05
C GLU A 263 -12.48 6.71 -3.54
N ARG A 264 -12.66 6.65 -2.23
CA ARG A 264 -13.97 6.66 -1.56
C ARG A 264 -14.00 7.76 -0.53
N GLU A 265 -14.88 8.74 -0.73
CA GLU A 265 -15.07 9.84 0.20
C GLU A 265 -15.61 9.31 1.54
N LEU A 266 -15.10 9.88 2.64
CA LEU A 266 -15.58 9.67 3.99
C LEU A 266 -16.30 10.90 4.54
N PHE A 267 -15.71 12.08 4.37
CA PHE A 267 -16.25 13.37 4.79
C PHE A 267 -15.54 14.50 4.06
N THR A 268 -16.01 15.74 4.23
CA THR A 268 -15.32 16.93 3.72
C THR A 268 -14.74 17.77 4.84
N ASP A 269 -13.61 18.45 4.57
CA ASP A 269 -12.89 19.27 5.55
C ASP A 269 -12.44 20.61 4.96
N THR A 270 -12.46 21.65 5.79
CA THR A 270 -12.02 23.00 5.46
C THR A 270 -10.74 23.37 6.22
N LEU A 271 -9.95 24.27 5.63
CA LEU A 271 -8.74 24.78 6.27
C LEU A 271 -9.08 25.93 7.22
N SER A 272 -8.16 26.23 8.13
CA SER A 272 -8.25 27.39 9.01
C SER A 272 -6.86 27.94 9.28
N VAL A 273 -6.77 29.26 9.51
CA VAL A 273 -5.55 29.88 10.00
C VAL A 273 -5.46 29.63 11.49
N ILE A 274 -4.38 28.97 11.92
CA ILE A 274 -4.16 28.58 13.31
C ILE A 274 -3.02 29.40 13.91
N ALA A 275 -3.20 29.82 15.16
CA ALA A 275 -2.19 30.47 15.97
C ALA A 275 -2.24 29.97 17.43
N ARG A 276 -1.26 30.36 18.26
CA ARG A 276 -1.38 30.21 19.72
C ARG A 276 -2.57 31.01 20.26
N ALA A 277 -3.18 30.55 21.36
CA ALA A 277 -4.37 31.20 21.91
C ALA A 277 -4.17 32.68 22.29
N GLY A 278 -2.97 33.05 22.77
CA GLY A 278 -2.62 34.43 23.10
C GLY A 278 -2.09 35.28 21.93
N HIS A 279 -2.29 34.86 20.68
CA HIS A 279 -1.81 35.59 19.51
C HIS A 279 -2.51 36.95 19.38
N PRO A 280 -1.85 38.03 18.92
CA PRO A 280 -2.47 39.35 18.79
C PRO A 280 -3.75 39.38 17.93
N LEU A 281 -3.82 38.51 16.91
CA LEU A 281 -5.00 38.38 16.05
C LEU A 281 -6.14 37.55 16.65
N ALA A 282 -5.92 36.83 17.76
CA ALA A 282 -6.92 35.93 18.35
C ALA A 282 -8.08 36.67 19.04
N GLY A 283 -7.90 37.96 19.35
CA GLY A 283 -8.90 38.84 19.96
C GLY A 283 -9.65 39.74 18.98
N LYS A 284 -9.40 39.63 17.67
CA LYS A 284 -10.17 40.34 16.65
C LYS A 284 -11.43 39.56 16.28
N ASP A 285 -12.52 40.27 15.96
CA ASP A 285 -13.75 39.66 15.44
C ASP A 285 -13.59 39.17 13.99
N ARG A 286 -12.76 39.85 13.21
CA ARG A 286 -12.43 39.50 11.83
C ARG A 286 -10.97 39.80 11.54
N VAL A 287 -10.27 38.87 10.90
CA VAL A 287 -8.86 39.01 10.51
C VAL A 287 -8.78 39.16 8.98
N THR A 288 -8.17 40.24 8.50
CA THR A 288 -8.02 40.48 7.05
C THR A 288 -6.73 39.87 6.51
N ARG A 289 -6.60 39.80 5.18
CA ARG A 289 -5.36 39.36 4.53
C ARG A 289 -4.17 40.24 4.90
N GLU A 290 -4.36 41.55 5.02
CA GLU A 290 -3.31 42.51 5.43
C GLU A 290 -2.83 42.26 6.86
N ASP A 291 -3.72 41.81 7.76
CA ASP A 291 -3.32 41.40 9.10
C ASP A 291 -2.43 40.16 9.07
N LEU A 292 -2.80 39.16 8.27
CA LEU A 292 -2.04 37.91 8.11
C LEU A 292 -0.63 38.15 7.54
N LEU A 293 -0.48 39.13 6.66
CA LEU A 293 0.79 39.53 6.06
C LEU A 293 1.75 40.21 7.05
N ARG A 294 1.32 40.54 8.28
CA ARG A 294 2.20 41.15 9.29
C ARG A 294 2.96 40.11 10.13
N PHE A 295 2.59 38.84 10.01
CA PHE A 295 3.13 37.78 10.86
C PHE A 295 3.89 36.73 10.04
N PRO A 296 4.93 36.12 10.63
CA PRO A 296 5.67 35.04 10.00
C PRO A 296 4.86 33.73 9.96
N TRP A 297 5.19 32.84 9.02
CA TRP A 297 4.41 31.61 8.81
C TRP A 297 5.24 30.33 8.99
N ILE A 298 4.53 29.28 9.42
CA ILE A 298 4.94 27.88 9.33
C ILE A 298 4.06 27.23 8.27
N VAL A 299 4.67 26.67 7.23
CA VAL A 299 3.97 26.24 6.02
C VAL A 299 4.21 24.75 5.71
N PRO A 300 3.23 24.08 5.08
CA PRO A 300 3.43 22.75 4.50
C PRO A 300 4.41 22.76 3.32
N ARG A 301 4.86 21.56 2.93
CA ARG A 301 5.71 21.36 1.74
C ARG A 301 5.05 21.80 0.43
N PRO A 302 5.84 22.27 -0.57
CA PRO A 302 5.39 22.69 -1.91
C PRO A 302 4.39 21.75 -2.57
N GLU A 303 4.61 20.43 -2.51
CA GLU A 303 3.79 19.46 -3.25
C GLU A 303 2.42 19.14 -2.60
N THR A 304 2.02 19.87 -1.55
CA THR A 304 0.79 19.58 -0.80
C THR A 304 -0.38 20.48 -1.21
N PRO A 305 -1.62 19.97 -1.24
CA PRO A 305 -2.79 20.81 -1.51
C PRO A 305 -2.91 22.00 -0.57
N THR A 306 -2.59 21.82 0.71
CA THR A 306 -2.63 22.90 1.71
C THR A 306 -1.64 24.03 1.37
N ARG A 307 -0.48 23.71 0.77
CA ARG A 307 0.46 24.74 0.32
C ARG A 307 -0.10 25.58 -0.81
N ALA A 308 -0.75 24.97 -1.80
CA ALA A 308 -1.41 25.72 -2.87
C ALA A 308 -2.49 26.68 -2.33
N HIS A 309 -3.24 26.27 -1.30
CA HIS A 309 -4.21 27.15 -0.62
C HIS A 309 -3.51 28.30 0.13
N PHE A 310 -2.40 28.02 0.81
CA PHE A 310 -1.60 29.06 1.46
C PHE A 310 -1.09 30.10 0.45
N GLU A 311 -0.57 29.64 -0.69
CA GLU A 311 -0.07 30.53 -1.75
C GLU A 311 -1.18 31.35 -2.40
N ALA A 312 -2.39 30.77 -2.55
CA ALA A 312 -3.57 31.51 -3.01
C ALA A 312 -4.02 32.58 -2.00
N LEU A 313 -3.99 32.26 -0.69
CA LEU A 313 -4.37 33.16 0.39
C LEU A 313 -3.41 34.35 0.53
N ILE A 314 -2.10 34.06 0.54
CA ILE A 314 -1.06 35.04 0.87
C ILE A 314 -0.50 35.73 -0.38
N GLY A 315 -0.46 35.04 -1.52
CA GLY A 315 0.13 35.52 -2.77
C GLY A 315 1.66 35.44 -2.78
N SER A 316 2.28 35.80 -3.90
CA SER A 316 3.74 35.72 -4.12
C SER A 316 4.58 36.74 -3.32
N ARG A 317 3.95 37.65 -2.57
CA ARG A 317 4.62 38.73 -1.82
C ARG A 317 5.39 38.25 -0.59
N PHE A 318 5.21 37.01 -0.14
CA PHE A 318 5.80 36.49 1.10
C PHE A 318 6.70 35.28 0.84
N MET A 319 8.01 35.51 0.83
CA MET A 319 9.03 34.45 0.67
C MET A 319 10.14 34.52 1.73
N THR A 320 10.13 35.51 2.63
CA THR A 320 11.19 35.67 3.64
C THR A 320 10.75 35.11 4.99
N GLY A 321 11.61 34.30 5.62
CA GLY A 321 11.40 33.79 6.98
C GLY A 321 10.32 32.71 7.15
N LEU A 322 9.87 32.07 6.05
CA LEU A 322 8.99 30.91 6.09
C LEU A 322 9.70 29.72 6.74
N ILE A 323 9.03 29.05 7.67
CA ILE A 323 9.47 27.76 8.18
C ILE A 323 8.65 26.68 7.51
N GLU A 324 9.31 25.77 6.80
CA GLU A 324 8.66 24.64 6.16
C GLU A 324 8.73 23.39 7.05
N THR A 325 7.60 22.73 7.28
CA THR A 325 7.59 21.44 7.98
C THR A 325 6.36 20.60 7.61
N SER A 326 6.54 19.28 7.68
CA SER A 326 5.43 18.31 7.64
C SER A 326 5.20 17.63 9.00
N SER A 327 6.04 17.95 10.00
CA SER A 327 5.91 17.41 11.35
C SER A 327 4.91 18.23 12.16
N LEU A 328 3.75 17.64 12.44
CA LEU A 328 2.72 18.26 13.27
C LEU A 328 3.23 18.53 14.70
N VAL A 329 4.09 17.66 15.23
CA VAL A 329 4.70 17.83 16.56
C VAL A 329 5.62 19.06 16.59
N ALA A 330 6.50 19.22 15.58
CA ALA A 330 7.38 20.38 15.49
C ALA A 330 6.57 21.68 15.27
N LEU A 331 5.56 21.62 14.40
CA LEU A 331 4.65 22.73 14.13
C LEU A 331 3.98 23.22 15.43
N ARG A 332 3.42 22.31 16.23
CA ARG A 332 2.80 22.64 17.52
C ARG A 332 3.79 23.33 18.46
N GLY A 333 4.98 22.76 18.64
CA GLY A 333 6.01 23.32 19.51
C GLY A 333 6.43 24.75 19.10
N MET A 334 6.51 25.02 17.79
CA MET A 334 6.84 26.35 17.28
C MET A 334 5.67 27.34 17.41
N LEU A 335 4.43 26.93 17.11
CA LEU A 335 3.25 27.78 17.28
C LEU A 335 3.10 28.23 18.73
N LEU A 336 3.24 27.31 19.69
CA LEU A 336 3.08 27.62 21.11
C LEU A 336 4.12 28.63 21.64
N LYS A 337 5.25 28.77 20.96
CA LYS A 337 6.39 29.60 21.37
C LYS A 337 6.61 30.83 20.50
N SER A 338 5.72 31.15 19.57
CA SER A 338 5.90 32.28 18.66
C SER A 338 4.59 32.87 18.17
N ASP A 339 4.66 34.06 17.58
CA ASP A 339 3.55 34.68 16.85
C ASP A 339 3.50 34.24 15.38
N ARG A 340 3.85 32.98 15.12
CA ARG A 340 3.74 32.41 13.78
C ARG A 340 2.33 31.91 13.53
N LEU A 341 1.92 32.04 12.28
CA LEU A 341 0.66 31.52 11.77
C LEU A 341 0.90 30.23 10.97
N THR A 342 -0.14 29.43 10.82
CA THR A 342 -0.13 28.29 9.90
C THR A 342 -1.51 28.03 9.32
N LEU A 343 -1.57 27.25 8.24
CA LEU A 343 -2.80 26.85 7.56
C LEU A 343 -2.96 25.33 7.66
N LEU A 344 -3.98 24.87 8.38
CA LEU A 344 -4.28 23.43 8.56
C LEU A 344 -5.73 23.21 8.97
N SER A 345 -6.19 21.96 8.96
CA SER A 345 -7.54 21.61 9.44
C SER A 345 -7.64 21.79 10.95
N ARG A 346 -8.74 22.36 11.44
CA ARG A 346 -9.01 22.43 12.89
C ARG A 346 -8.98 21.05 13.56
N ARG A 347 -9.30 19.98 12.83
CA ARG A 347 -9.26 18.60 13.33
C ARG A 347 -7.84 18.14 13.71
N GLN A 348 -6.80 18.76 13.17
CA GLN A 348 -5.41 18.43 13.48
C GLN A 348 -4.91 19.03 14.80
N ILE A 349 -5.67 19.96 15.37
CA ILE A 349 -5.36 20.65 16.63
C ILE A 349 -6.47 20.49 17.67
N THR A 350 -7.37 19.51 17.51
CA THR A 350 -8.56 19.37 18.35
C THR A 350 -8.24 19.34 19.84
N TYR A 351 -7.17 18.65 20.26
CA TYR A 351 -6.77 18.61 21.66
C TYR A 351 -6.19 19.95 22.14
N GLU A 352 -5.38 20.61 21.32
CA GLU A 352 -4.82 21.93 21.63
C GLU A 352 -5.89 23.02 21.65
N GLU A 353 -6.90 22.92 20.78
CA GLU A 353 -8.04 23.84 20.75
C GLU A 353 -8.93 23.65 21.98
N ARG A 354 -9.26 22.40 22.33
CA ARG A 354 -10.05 22.07 23.55
C ARG A 354 -9.34 22.49 24.84
N SER A 355 -8.01 22.46 24.86
CA SER A 355 -7.20 22.89 26.02
C SER A 355 -6.86 24.39 26.02
N GLY A 356 -7.33 25.16 25.01
CA GLY A 356 -7.08 26.60 24.94
C GLY A 356 -5.62 26.96 24.66
N LEU A 357 -4.83 26.05 24.08
CA LEU A 357 -3.42 26.26 23.73
C LEU A 357 -3.27 26.87 22.33
N LEU A 358 -4.04 26.37 21.37
CA LEU A 358 -4.10 26.87 20.00
C LEU A 358 -5.53 27.30 19.66
N LYS A 359 -5.69 28.21 18.69
CA LYS A 359 -6.99 28.73 18.27
C LYS A 359 -7.04 28.92 16.76
N ALA A 360 -8.18 28.63 16.16
CA ALA A 360 -8.50 29.06 14.81
C ALA A 360 -8.86 30.56 14.79
N LEU A 361 -8.19 31.33 13.94
CA LEU A 361 -8.47 32.75 13.75
C LEU A 361 -9.73 32.94 12.88
N PRO A 362 -10.52 34.01 13.12
CA PRO A 362 -11.71 34.30 12.32
C PRO A 362 -11.33 34.91 10.97
N VAL A 363 -10.88 34.04 10.06
CA VAL A 363 -10.47 34.35 8.69
C VAL A 363 -11.42 33.66 7.73
N GLU A 364 -12.02 34.41 6.81
CA GLU A 364 -12.77 33.85 5.69
C GLU A 364 -11.80 33.47 4.57
N LEU A 365 -11.61 32.16 4.35
CA LEU A 365 -10.68 31.64 3.34
C LEU A 365 -11.31 31.48 1.95
N GLY A 366 -12.65 31.42 1.86
CA GLY A 366 -13.36 31.13 0.63
C GLY A 366 -12.98 29.77 0.00
N ASP A 367 -12.43 28.85 0.79
CA ASP A 367 -12.00 27.54 0.34
C ASP A 367 -13.19 26.59 0.16
N ARG A 368 -13.10 25.72 -0.84
CA ARG A 368 -14.08 24.65 -1.01
C ARG A 368 -13.77 23.52 -0.04
N PRO A 369 -14.78 22.93 0.62
CA PRO A 369 -14.59 21.72 1.42
C PRO A 369 -13.87 20.66 0.59
N ARG A 370 -12.82 20.09 1.17
CA ARG A 370 -11.95 19.11 0.51
C ARG A 370 -12.43 17.71 0.86
N PRO A 371 -12.63 16.83 -0.13
CA PRO A 371 -13.00 15.46 0.15
C PRO A 371 -11.84 14.73 0.83
N ILE A 372 -12.10 14.18 2.01
CA ILE A 372 -11.21 13.30 2.75
C ILE A 372 -11.77 11.89 2.63
N GLY A 373 -10.91 10.93 2.35
CA GLY A 373 -11.36 9.58 2.09
C GLY A 373 -10.27 8.53 2.12
N ILE A 374 -10.61 7.39 1.54
CA ILE A 374 -9.76 6.21 1.45
C ILE A 374 -9.40 5.98 -0.02
N THR A 375 -8.11 5.82 -0.29
CA THR A 375 -7.59 5.33 -1.58
C THR A 375 -7.23 3.86 -1.45
N LEU A 376 -7.79 3.03 -2.33
CA LEU A 376 -7.63 1.58 -2.41
C LEU A 376 -7.11 1.19 -3.79
N ARG A 377 -6.53 0.00 -3.93
CA ARG A 377 -6.29 -0.57 -5.27
C ARG A 377 -7.61 -1.13 -5.81
N SER A 378 -7.95 -0.88 -7.07
CA SER A 378 -9.29 -1.22 -7.61
C SER A 378 -9.63 -2.71 -7.49
N ASN A 379 -8.63 -3.57 -7.70
CA ASN A 379 -8.82 -5.01 -7.60
C ASN A 379 -8.51 -5.58 -6.21
N TRP A 380 -8.40 -4.77 -5.15
CA TRP A 380 -8.06 -5.28 -3.81
C TRP A 380 -9.24 -6.02 -3.18
N ARG A 381 -8.99 -7.25 -2.71
CA ARG A 381 -9.93 -8.02 -1.90
C ARG A 381 -9.47 -7.98 -0.44
N PRO A 382 -10.15 -7.24 0.45
CA PRO A 382 -9.77 -7.20 1.86
C PRO A 382 -9.94 -8.56 2.54
N THR A 383 -9.19 -8.80 3.61
CA THR A 383 -9.44 -9.89 4.59
C THR A 383 -10.57 -9.49 5.55
N GLY A 384 -11.00 -10.37 6.46
CA GLY A 384 -12.03 -10.02 7.45
C GLY A 384 -11.60 -8.88 8.36
N LEU A 385 -10.37 -8.90 8.89
CA LEU A 385 -9.76 -7.81 9.66
C LEU A 385 -9.80 -6.46 8.91
N GLN A 386 -9.39 -6.48 7.64
CA GLN A 386 -9.34 -5.28 6.80
C GLN A 386 -10.74 -4.75 6.50
N THR A 387 -11.71 -5.64 6.29
CA THR A 387 -13.12 -5.28 6.09
C THR A 387 -13.70 -4.62 7.34
N ALA A 388 -13.51 -5.23 8.50
CA ALA A 388 -13.95 -4.67 9.78
C ALA A 388 -13.36 -3.27 10.04
N PHE A 389 -12.09 -3.05 9.68
CA PHE A 389 -11.50 -1.71 9.79
C PHE A 389 -12.16 -0.69 8.87
N LEU A 390 -12.46 -1.04 7.61
CA LEU A 390 -13.13 -0.13 6.68
C LEU A 390 -14.53 0.26 7.18
N GLU A 391 -15.25 -0.67 7.82
CA GLU A 391 -16.55 -0.42 8.45
C GLU A 391 -16.42 0.53 9.64
N ILE A 392 -15.56 0.21 10.60
CA ILE A 392 -15.30 1.03 11.79
C ILE A 392 -14.86 2.45 11.37
N LEU A 393 -13.96 2.55 10.39
CA LEU A 393 -13.47 3.84 9.91
C LEU A 393 -14.59 4.70 9.32
N ARG A 394 -15.52 4.11 8.57
CA ARG A 394 -16.70 4.80 8.03
C ARG A 394 -17.66 5.25 9.13
N GLU A 395 -17.83 4.44 10.18
CA GLU A 395 -18.65 4.82 11.33
C GLU A 395 -18.04 6.00 12.10
N LYS A 396 -16.71 5.99 12.31
CA LYS A 396 -15.98 7.06 13.01
C LYS A 396 -15.81 8.35 12.20
N ALA A 397 -16.03 8.29 10.89
CA ALA A 397 -15.93 9.44 10.00
C ALA A 397 -17.24 10.23 9.87
N LYS A 398 -18.37 9.65 10.32
CA LYS A 398 -19.66 10.34 10.46
C LYS A 398 -19.65 11.20 11.71
#